data_AF-A0A452Z6D3-F1
#
_entry.id   AF-A0A452Z6D3-F1
#
_cell.length_a   1.000
_cell.length_b   1.000
_cell.length_c   1.000
_cell.angle_alpha   90.00
_cell.angle_beta   90.00
_cell.angle_gamma   90.00
#
_symmetry.space_group_name_H-M   'P 1'
#
loop_
_entity.id
_entity.type
_entity.pdbx_description
1 polymer ?
#
loop_
_entity_poly.entity_id
_entity_poly.type
_entity_poly.pdbx_seq_one_letter_code
_entity_poly.pdbx_strand_id
1 'polypeptide(L)'
;MLGILCSCRGFPFWLHDVPNITFRTDNEPFKQHMQRFVTQIVSMMKQEGLYYPQGGPIIISQVENEYQMVEPAFGSGGPRYVRWAAEMAVGLQTGVPWMMCKQNDAPDPIINTCNGLICGETFVGPNSPSKPALWTENWTTR
;
A
#
# COMPACT_ATOMS: atom_id res chain seq x y z
N MET A 1 21.97 -9.40 -12.28
CA MET A 1 20.67 -9.51 -12.97
C MET A 1 19.60 -9.62 -11.88
N LEU A 2 19.02 -8.51 -11.43
CA LEU A 2 17.93 -8.54 -10.45
C LEU A 2 16.62 -8.62 -11.22
N GLY A 3 16.28 -9.81 -11.69
CA GLY A 3 14.98 -10.08 -12.27
C GLY A 3 13.96 -10.23 -11.14
N ILE A 4 13.18 -9.17 -10.87
CA ILE A 4 11.96 -9.30 -10.07
C ILE A 4 10.91 -9.93 -11.00
N LEU A 5 11.01 -11.24 -11.21
CA LEU A 5 9.85 -12.04 -11.55
C LEU A 5 9.00 -12.09 -10.28
N CYS A 6 7.73 -11.68 -10.34
CA CYS A 6 6.83 -11.60 -9.20
C CYS A 6 6.36 -13.00 -8.75
N SER A 7 7.30 -13.86 -8.36
CA SER A 7 7.01 -15.10 -7.65
C SER A 7 6.52 -14.75 -6.23
N CYS A 8 5.54 -15.51 -5.71
CA CYS A 8 4.93 -15.29 -4.39
C CYS A 8 4.33 -13.88 -4.15
N ARG A 9 3.83 -13.21 -5.19
CA ARG A 9 3.26 -11.84 -5.10
C ARG A 9 4.21 -10.82 -4.46
N GLY A 10 5.52 -11.02 -4.62
CA GLY A 10 6.56 -10.11 -4.11
C GLY A 10 7.04 -10.40 -2.68
N PHE A 11 6.42 -11.34 -1.96
CA PHE A 11 6.93 -11.74 -0.64
C PHE A 11 8.16 -12.64 -0.79
N PRO A 12 9.20 -12.46 0.05
CA PRO A 12 10.35 -13.35 0.04
C PRO A 12 9.93 -14.73 0.56
N PHE A 13 10.41 -15.78 -0.09
CA PHE A 13 10.00 -17.17 0.19
C PHE A 13 10.16 -17.56 1.67
N TRP A 14 11.27 -17.18 2.30
CA TRP A 14 11.56 -17.48 3.71
C TRP A 14 10.56 -16.89 4.70
N LEU A 15 9.77 -15.88 4.30
CA LEU A 15 8.78 -15.26 5.18
C LEU A 15 7.71 -16.27 5.61
N HIS A 16 7.40 -17.25 4.77
CA HIS A 16 6.46 -18.32 5.10
C HIS A 16 6.90 -19.14 6.32
N ASP A 17 8.21 -19.29 6.53
CA ASP A 17 8.76 -20.16 7.57
C ASP A 17 8.85 -19.46 8.94
N VAL A 18 8.44 -18.19 9.03
CA VAL A 18 8.38 -17.44 10.29
C VAL A 18 7.28 -18.03 11.19
N PRO A 19 7.57 -18.41 12.45
CA PRO A 19 6.59 -18.99 13.34
C PRO A 19 5.37 -18.08 13.56
N ASN A 20 4.17 -18.68 13.55
CA ASN A 20 2.89 -18.00 13.76
C ASN A 20 2.61 -16.83 12.79
N ILE A 21 3.24 -16.83 11.61
CA ILE A 21 2.99 -15.77 10.64
C ILE A 21 1.65 -15.99 9.94
N THR A 22 0.92 -14.90 9.74
CA THR A 22 -0.26 -14.89 8.87
C THR A 22 -0.17 -13.64 8.02
N PHE A 23 -0.17 -13.83 6.71
CA PHE A 23 0.13 -12.74 5.78
C PHE A 23 -1.05 -11.79 5.67
N ARG A 24 -0.74 -10.50 5.53
CA ARG A 24 -1.70 -9.43 5.24
C ARG A 24 -2.88 -9.44 6.22
N THR A 25 -2.60 -9.50 7.51
CA THR A 25 -3.61 -9.35 8.56
C THR A 25 -2.99 -8.74 9.79
N ASP A 26 -3.78 -8.51 10.84
CA ASP A 26 -3.34 -8.00 12.13
C ASP A 26 -2.56 -9.07 12.91
N ASN A 27 -1.39 -9.41 12.36
CA ASN A 27 -0.47 -10.44 12.84
C ASN A 27 0.88 -9.78 13.10
N GLU A 28 1.35 -9.87 14.34
CA GLU A 28 2.53 -9.15 14.80
C GLU A 28 3.82 -9.51 14.03
N PRO A 29 4.16 -10.80 13.81
CA PRO A 29 5.31 -11.17 12.99
C PRO A 29 5.28 -10.55 11.59
N PHE A 30 4.13 -10.60 10.91
CA PHE A 30 3.98 -10.02 9.58
C PHE A 30 4.15 -8.49 9.60
N LYS A 31 3.50 -7.81 10.54
CA LYS A 31 3.58 -6.35 10.71
C LYS A 31 5.02 -5.89 10.93
N GLN A 32 5.78 -6.59 11.77
CA GLN A 32 7.19 -6.27 12.04
C GLN A 32 8.07 -6.41 10.79
N HIS A 33 7.91 -7.52 10.04
CA HIS A 33 8.68 -7.72 8.80
C HIS A 33 8.31 -6.71 7.71
N MET A 34 7.02 -6.43 7.52
CA MET A 34 6.54 -5.41 6.59
C MET A 34 7.07 -4.03 6.97
N GLN A 35 6.88 -3.60 8.22
CA GLN A 35 7.35 -2.30 8.69
C GLN A 35 8.86 -2.15 8.51
N ARG A 36 9.64 -3.17 8.86
CA ARG A 36 11.10 -3.16 8.67
C ARG A 36 11.47 -2.94 7.21
N PHE A 37 10.87 -3.70 6.29
CA PHE A 37 11.15 -3.59 4.86
C PHE A 37 10.74 -2.23 4.30
N VAL A 38 9.52 -1.78 4.58
CA VAL A 38 9.01 -0.47 4.11
C VAL A 38 9.87 0.67 4.66
N THR A 39 10.22 0.63 5.96
CA THR A 39 11.10 1.62 6.58
C THR A 39 12.46 1.67 5.90
N GLN A 40 13.04 0.50 5.58
CA GLN A 40 14.33 0.43 4.89
C GLN A 40 14.26 1.05 3.51
N ILE A 41 13.23 0.74 2.71
CA ILE A 41 13.05 1.32 1.37
C ILE A 41 12.85 2.83 1.46
N VAL A 42 11.96 3.32 2.32
CA VAL A 42 11.73 4.76 2.50
C VAL A 42 13.00 5.47 2.95
N SER A 43 13.76 4.86 3.86
CA SER A 43 15.04 5.44 4.32
C SER A 43 16.04 5.54 3.19
N MET A 44 16.16 4.52 2.33
CA MET A 44 17.02 4.56 1.15
C MET A 44 16.57 5.67 0.17
N MET A 45 15.28 5.76 -0.14
CA MET A 45 14.76 6.80 -1.04
C MET A 45 15.00 8.21 -0.49
N LYS A 46 14.89 8.39 0.83
CA LYS A 46 15.21 9.66 1.50
C LYS A 46 16.69 10.00 1.44
N GLN A 47 17.56 9.02 1.68
CA GLN A 47 19.01 9.21 1.64
C GLN A 47 19.48 9.64 0.24
N GLU A 48 18.88 9.08 -0.80
CA GLU A 48 19.17 9.43 -2.20
C GLU A 48 18.42 10.68 -2.69
N GLY A 49 17.68 11.38 -1.81
CA GLY A 49 16.97 12.61 -2.16
C GLY A 49 15.85 12.42 -3.20
N LEU A 50 15.24 11.24 -3.25
CA LEU A 50 14.33 10.85 -4.34
C LEU A 50 12.88 11.32 -4.15
N TYR A 51 12.49 11.78 -2.96
CA TYR A 51 11.17 12.37 -2.75
C TYR A 51 11.09 13.80 -3.29
N TYR A 52 9.93 14.18 -3.83
CA TYR A 52 9.69 15.51 -4.42
C TYR A 52 10.11 16.69 -3.51
N PRO A 53 9.82 16.70 -2.20
CA PRO A 53 10.31 17.75 -1.30
C PRO A 53 11.84 17.86 -1.20
N GLN A 54 12.57 16.83 -1.60
CA GLN A 54 14.04 16.80 -1.63
C GLN A 54 14.60 17.12 -3.04
N GLY A 55 13.74 17.44 -4.01
CA GLY A 55 14.11 17.66 -5.41
C GLY A 55 14.07 16.40 -6.29
N GLY A 56 13.62 15.27 -5.74
CA GLY A 56 13.55 14.00 -6.45
C GLY A 56 12.24 13.76 -7.21
N PRO A 57 12.14 12.64 -7.95
CA PRO A 57 11.00 12.37 -8.84
C PRO A 57 9.79 11.71 -8.15
N ILE A 58 9.90 11.21 -6.92
CA ILE A 58 8.82 10.48 -6.25
C ILE A 58 7.79 11.47 -5.71
N ILE A 59 6.57 11.46 -6.26
CA ILE A 59 5.46 12.38 -5.92
C ILE A 59 4.32 11.72 -5.12
N ILE A 60 4.28 10.39 -5.06
CA ILE A 60 3.25 9.61 -4.36
C ILE A 60 3.83 8.22 -4.02
N SER A 61 3.35 7.60 -2.95
CA SER A 61 3.74 6.23 -2.58
C SER A 61 2.50 5.38 -2.26
N GLN A 62 2.54 4.09 -2.55
CA GLN A 62 1.44 3.17 -2.24
C GLN A 62 1.82 2.27 -1.07
N VAL A 63 0.90 2.08 -0.13
CA VAL A 63 1.00 1.05 0.91
C VAL A 63 -0.08 -0.01 0.66
N GLU A 64 0.27 -1.28 0.82
CA GLU A 64 -0.61 -2.41 0.46
C GLU A 64 -1.04 -2.39 -1.03
N ASN A 65 -1.81 -3.41 -1.46
CA ASN A 65 -2.32 -3.49 -2.82
C ASN A 65 -3.64 -4.27 -2.90
N GLU A 66 -4.72 -3.59 -3.30
CA GLU A 66 -6.06 -4.16 -3.47
C GLU A 66 -6.52 -4.97 -2.23
N TYR A 67 -6.23 -4.45 -1.03
CA TYR A 67 -6.44 -5.21 0.21
C TYR A 67 -7.92 -5.42 0.54
N GLN A 68 -8.82 -4.53 0.14
CA GLN A 68 -10.26 -4.71 0.35
C GLN A 68 -10.82 -5.99 -0.31
N MET A 69 -10.14 -6.55 -1.31
CA MET A 69 -10.50 -7.85 -1.91
C MET A 69 -10.27 -9.03 -0.96
N VAL A 70 -9.37 -8.89 0.02
CA VAL A 70 -9.00 -9.94 0.99
C VAL A 70 -9.42 -9.59 2.42
N GLU A 71 -9.61 -8.31 2.72
CA GLU A 71 -9.96 -7.79 4.03
C GLU A 71 -11.15 -8.53 4.70
N PRO A 72 -12.27 -8.83 4.01
CA PRO A 72 -13.40 -9.51 4.65
C PRO A 72 -13.06 -10.89 5.20
N ALA A 73 -12.05 -11.58 4.64
CA ALA A 73 -11.65 -12.91 5.10
C ALA A 73 -11.02 -12.88 6.50
N PHE A 74 -10.56 -11.71 6.96
CA PHE A 74 -9.92 -11.53 8.27
C PHE A 74 -10.87 -10.93 9.33
N GLY A 75 -12.15 -10.76 9.01
CA GLY A 75 -13.15 -10.21 9.93
C GLY A 75 -12.67 -8.89 10.55
N SER A 76 -12.71 -8.79 11.89
CA SER A 76 -12.27 -7.58 12.59
C SER A 76 -10.76 -7.30 12.47
N GLY A 77 -9.94 -8.29 12.10
CA GLY A 77 -8.50 -8.12 11.90
C GLY A 77 -8.13 -7.34 10.64
N GLY A 78 -8.95 -7.43 9.59
CA GLY A 78 -8.73 -6.72 8.33
C GLY A 78 -8.70 -5.19 8.51
N PRO A 79 -9.77 -4.57 9.04
CA PRO A 79 -9.81 -3.13 9.27
C PRO A 79 -8.77 -2.64 10.29
N ARG A 80 -8.36 -3.48 11.26
CA ARG A 80 -7.26 -3.13 12.19
C ARG A 80 -5.92 -3.07 11.47
N TYR A 81 -5.67 -4.05 10.60
CA TYR A 81 -4.48 -4.08 9.77
C TYR A 81 -4.41 -2.89 8.79
N VAL A 82 -5.53 -2.53 8.13
CA VAL A 82 -5.60 -1.35 7.24
C VAL A 82 -5.21 -0.07 7.98
N ARG A 83 -5.79 0.16 9.16
CA ARG A 83 -5.45 1.33 9.99
C ARG A 83 -3.98 1.33 10.37
N TRP A 84 -3.47 0.20 10.86
CA TRP A 84 -2.05 0.07 11.19
C TRP A 84 -1.13 0.33 9.98
N ALA A 85 -1.45 -0.21 8.80
CA ALA A 85 -0.63 -0.06 7.61
C ALA A 85 -0.59 1.40 7.14
N ALA A 86 -1.73 2.09 7.21
CA ALA A 86 -1.82 3.51 6.91
C ALA A 86 -1.05 4.38 7.92
N GLU A 87 -1.22 4.14 9.22
CA GLU A 87 -0.49 4.83 10.28
C GLU A 87 1.02 4.63 10.15
N MET A 88 1.46 3.40 9.89
CA MET A 88 2.86 3.06 9.66
C MET A 88 3.41 3.83 8.46
N ALA A 89 2.73 3.82 7.32
CA ALA A 89 3.18 4.51 6.11
C ALA A 89 3.26 6.04 6.28
N VAL A 90 2.22 6.65 6.84
CA VAL A 90 2.17 8.10 7.11
C VAL A 90 3.26 8.50 8.12
N GLY A 91 3.47 7.67 9.15
CA GLY A 91 4.51 7.86 10.16
C GLY A 91 5.94 7.87 9.62
N LEU A 92 6.17 7.33 8.42
CA LEU A 92 7.48 7.41 7.76
C LEU A 92 7.79 8.80 7.19
N GLN A 93 6.84 9.74 7.20
CA GLN A 93 7.05 11.17 6.90
C GLN A 93 7.83 11.39 5.58
N THR A 94 7.36 10.80 4.49
CA THR A 94 7.97 10.94 3.15
C THR A 94 7.84 12.36 2.59
N GLY A 95 6.90 13.15 3.10
CA GLY A 95 6.58 14.49 2.61
C GLY A 95 5.75 14.50 1.32
N VAL A 96 5.37 13.32 0.81
CA VAL A 96 4.46 13.15 -0.32
C VAL A 96 3.22 12.36 0.11
N PRO A 97 2.09 12.46 -0.62
CA PRO A 97 0.89 11.69 -0.31
C PRO A 97 1.14 10.18 -0.36
N TRP A 98 0.36 9.46 0.44
CA TRP A 98 0.24 8.01 0.38
C TRP A 98 -1.11 7.60 -0.19
N MET A 99 -1.15 6.48 -0.88
CA MET A 99 -2.38 5.91 -1.46
C MET A 99 -2.55 4.42 -1.17
N MET A 100 -3.79 3.96 -1.25
CA MET A 100 -4.18 2.55 -1.22
C MET A 100 -5.15 2.27 -2.37
N CYS A 101 -4.78 1.37 -3.28
CA CYS A 101 -5.63 0.99 -4.40
C CYS A 101 -6.71 -0.01 -3.96
N LYS A 102 -7.94 0.16 -4.49
CA LYS A 102 -9.14 -0.57 -4.07
C LYS A 102 -9.24 -0.71 -2.54
N GLN A 103 -9.32 0.43 -1.86
CA GLN A 103 -9.48 0.51 -0.41
C GLN A 103 -10.41 1.66 0.00
N ASN A 104 -11.71 1.41 -0.03
CA ASN A 104 -12.77 2.40 0.22
C ASN A 104 -12.73 2.97 1.65
N ASP A 105 -12.27 2.21 2.63
CA ASP A 105 -12.15 2.64 4.03
C ASP A 105 -10.72 3.11 4.38
N ALA A 106 -9.88 3.43 3.38
CA ALA A 106 -8.55 3.98 3.61
C ALA A 106 -8.61 5.22 4.52
N PRO A 107 -7.96 5.19 5.70
CA PRO A 107 -8.07 6.27 6.68
C PRO A 107 -7.33 7.53 6.19
N ASP A 108 -7.78 8.70 6.65
CA ASP A 108 -7.07 9.95 6.37
C ASP A 108 -5.64 9.92 6.93
N PRO A 109 -4.64 10.49 6.24
CA PRO A 109 -4.71 11.24 4.98
C PRO A 109 -4.53 10.38 3.70
N ILE A 110 -4.64 9.05 3.76
CA ILE A 110 -4.41 8.15 2.61
C ILE A 110 -5.46 8.38 1.51
N ILE A 111 -5.02 8.46 0.25
CA ILE A 111 -5.90 8.56 -0.91
C ILE A 111 -6.33 7.15 -1.36
N ASN A 112 -7.64 6.87 -1.39
CA ASN A 112 -8.14 5.65 -2.00
C ASN A 112 -8.21 5.80 -3.53
N THR A 113 -7.79 4.77 -4.26
CA THR A 113 -7.70 4.84 -5.73
C THR A 113 -8.40 3.66 -6.39
N CYS A 114 -8.68 3.80 -7.69
CA CYS A 114 -9.34 2.78 -8.48
C CYS A 114 -8.35 1.99 -9.36
N ASN A 115 -8.62 0.69 -9.50
CA ASN A 115 -8.00 -0.21 -10.47
C ASN A 115 -9.12 -0.86 -11.29
N GLY A 116 -8.98 -0.89 -12.62
CA GLY A 116 -10.02 -1.42 -13.49
C GLY A 116 -9.85 -1.02 -14.95
N LEU A 117 -10.78 -1.46 -15.79
CA LEU A 117 -10.89 -1.09 -17.21
C LEU A 117 -11.61 0.25 -17.44
N ILE A 118 -12.56 0.59 -16.55
CA ILE A 118 -13.51 1.70 -16.73
C ILE A 118 -13.73 2.44 -15.40
N CYS A 119 -12.65 2.81 -14.70
CA CYS A 119 -12.78 3.56 -13.45
C CYS A 119 -13.46 4.93 -13.64
N GLY A 120 -13.39 5.52 -14.85
CA GLY A 120 -14.15 6.74 -15.17
C GLY A 120 -15.67 6.58 -15.06
N GLU A 121 -16.18 5.33 -15.12
CA GLU A 121 -17.62 5.01 -14.99
C GLU A 121 -17.93 4.31 -13.67
N THR A 122 -17.04 3.44 -13.19
CA THR A 122 -17.28 2.56 -12.04
C THR A 122 -16.74 3.09 -10.73
N PHE A 123 -15.79 4.03 -10.74
CA PHE A 123 -15.27 4.62 -9.52
C PHE A 123 -16.23 5.70 -9.03
N VAL A 124 -16.87 5.44 -7.88
CA VAL A 124 -17.78 6.40 -7.22
C VAL A 124 -17.09 7.68 -6.76
N GLY A 125 -15.75 7.68 -6.74
CA GLY A 125 -14.92 8.78 -6.27
C GLY A 125 -14.17 8.45 -4.98
N PRO A 126 -13.33 9.39 -4.52
CA PRO A 126 -12.58 9.21 -3.29
C PRO A 126 -13.49 9.17 -2.07
N ASN A 127 -13.03 8.55 -0.99
CA ASN A 127 -13.79 8.35 0.24
C ASN A 127 -13.90 9.61 1.13
N SER A 128 -13.40 10.75 0.65
CA SER A 128 -13.52 12.07 1.29
C SER A 128 -13.53 13.15 0.20
N PRO A 129 -14.33 14.23 0.35
CA PRO A 129 -14.42 15.31 -0.64
C PRO A 129 -13.11 16.12 -0.76
N SER A 130 -12.19 15.99 0.20
CA SER A 130 -10.89 16.66 0.20
C SER A 130 -9.79 15.90 -0.58
N LYS A 131 -10.08 14.68 -1.05
CA LYS A 131 -9.13 13.82 -1.75
C LYS A 131 -9.37 13.90 -3.27
N PRO A 132 -8.32 13.76 -4.09
CA PRO A 132 -8.48 13.65 -5.54
C PRO A 132 -8.96 12.26 -5.96
N ALA A 133 -9.63 12.18 -7.12
CA ALA A 133 -9.90 10.91 -7.77
C ALA A 133 -8.67 10.45 -8.56
N LEU A 134 -8.15 9.25 -8.27
CA LEU A 134 -7.00 8.67 -8.95
C LEU A 134 -7.31 7.27 -9.49
N TRP A 135 -6.84 7.00 -10.71
CA TRP A 135 -6.90 5.69 -11.35
C TRP A 135 -5.48 5.14 -11.45
N THR A 136 -5.14 4.19 -10.57
CA THR A 136 -3.77 3.68 -10.40
C THR A 136 -3.41 2.58 -11.39
N GLU A 137 -4.35 1.71 -11.76
CA GLU A 137 -4.16 0.68 -12.77
C GLU A 137 -5.26 0.73 -13.81
N ASN A 138 -4.96 1.36 -14.96
CA ASN A 138 -5.80 1.33 -16.15
C ASN A 138 -5.50 0.06 -16.95
N TRP A 139 -6.32 -0.96 -16.75
CA TRP A 139 -6.16 -2.24 -17.41
C TRP A 139 -6.39 -2.09 -18.92
N THR A 140 -5.40 -2.50 -19.72
CA THR A 140 -5.36 -2.21 -21.16
C THR A 140 -6.04 -3.23 -22.05
N THR A 141 -6.46 -4.38 -21.50
CA THR A 141 -7.10 -5.48 -22.25
C THR A 141 -8.16 -6.17 -21.41
N ARG A 142 -9.24 -6.62 -22.06
CA ARG A 142 -10.33 -7.41 -21.46
C ARG A 142 -10.00 -8.88 -21.41
#